data_AF-A0A166CMA1-F1
#
_entry.id   AF-A0A166CMA1-F1
#
_cell.length_a   1.000
_cell.length_b   1.000
_cell.length_c   1.000
_cell.angle_alpha   90.00
_cell.angle_beta   90.00
_cell.angle_gamma   90.00
#
_symmetry.space_group_name_H-M   'P 1'
#
loop_
_entity.id
_entity.type
_entity.pdbx_description
1 polymer ?
#
loop_
_entity_poly.entity_id
_entity_poly.type
_entity_poly.pdbx_seq_one_letter_code
_entity_poly.pdbx_strand_id
1 'polypeptide(L)'
;MRSRSPSIRSISSDGDELEISKFDDILVTPNPRLGNASQYPPLADDYEEDEDEPRDDDGVMALLGSHSHHAQELIPQRTVWNDLKYIVFESAPTLVFATLGAILTGKLLSIVSRWKTMRAVDELIMIIPIILNLKGNLEMNLSARMSTAANVGDLDDPMSRRQMILGNLSLLQVQAAVVSFVAACFSLFLGKVIPLIMAAPGVDPDPVMMFARRPTPSIPNGGKRISELAEFTVVASTAMSSACLSSILLGSFMCGFILLCRHFGLDPDNIAPPVASALGDLVTLSLFALVSAILVVFVKTWLPFIAIAIVLTSAIICGFSARRNPFVKDLLTQGWSPLFGAMILSSGAGLVLDHFATRFKGFSLLAMGCSSLPGGVGAIFVSRLSTALHAQSLLPSTEHGHKGQHAGPSPNLVMMTLLLVALPLEVGLLTVLQTLGWLRVPIVFAMFSVIFFCTTVSISLIVGRVLTNYLWKKNLDPDMYALPIHSAFVDLVGQSLLVLCFEVVALLDAPLPKIPK
;
A
#
# COMPACT_ATOMS: atom_id res chain seq x y z
N MET A 1 58.72 -23.57 34.42
CA MET A 1 57.45 -23.48 35.19
C MET A 1 56.52 -22.45 34.52
N ARG A 2 55.26 -22.38 34.98
CA ARG A 2 54.24 -21.31 34.75
C ARG A 2 54.84 -19.88 34.81
N SER A 3 54.29 -18.78 34.25
CA SER A 3 53.23 -18.45 33.26
C SER A 3 53.24 -16.90 33.06
N ARG A 4 52.39 -16.15 32.33
CA ARG A 4 51.11 -16.34 31.59
C ARG A 4 50.88 -15.15 30.62
N SER A 5 49.99 -15.31 29.61
CA SER A 5 49.14 -14.29 28.92
C SER A 5 49.68 -12.89 28.54
N PRO A 6 49.66 -12.50 27.24
CA PRO A 6 49.73 -11.10 26.80
C PRO A 6 48.37 -10.36 26.88
N SER A 7 48.38 -9.04 26.74
CA SER A 7 47.21 -8.14 26.86
C SER A 7 46.58 -7.74 25.51
N ILE A 8 45.29 -7.38 25.52
CA ILE A 8 44.51 -6.95 24.35
C ILE A 8 44.33 -5.42 24.34
N ARG A 9 44.59 -4.79 23.18
CA ARG A 9 44.04 -3.51 22.61
C ARG A 9 45.07 -2.93 21.63
N SER A 10 44.71 -2.22 20.56
CA SER A 10 43.41 -1.99 19.89
C SER A 10 43.68 -1.49 18.47
N ILE A 11 42.88 -1.89 17.49
CA ILE A 11 43.10 -1.55 16.07
C ILE A 11 42.53 -0.16 15.72
N SER A 12 43.20 0.48 14.76
CA SER A 12 43.00 1.80 14.15
C SER A 12 41.64 2.49 14.30
N SER A 13 41.71 3.76 14.72
CA SER A 13 40.87 4.81 14.16
C SER A 13 41.51 5.31 12.88
N ASP A 14 40.79 5.28 11.76
CA ASP A 14 40.85 6.27 10.69
C ASP A 14 39.49 6.28 9.98
N GLY A 15 39.11 7.41 9.38
CA GLY A 15 37.76 7.65 8.87
C GLY A 15 37.67 7.64 7.35
N ASP A 16 36.99 6.65 6.78
CA ASP A 16 36.65 6.60 5.36
C ASP A 16 35.20 7.05 5.12
N GLU A 17 35.04 8.21 4.47
CA GLU A 17 33.76 8.79 4.05
C GLU A 17 33.26 8.09 2.76
N LEU A 18 32.80 6.85 2.90
CA LEU A 18 32.42 6.01 1.77
C LEU A 18 31.07 6.40 1.13
N GLU A 19 31.14 7.06 -0.03
CA GLU A 19 30.00 7.22 -0.95
C GLU A 19 29.48 5.87 -1.46
N ILE A 20 28.41 5.35 -0.84
CA ILE A 20 27.72 4.14 -1.32
C ILE A 20 26.76 4.52 -2.47
N SER A 21 27.34 4.83 -3.63
CA SER A 21 26.66 5.29 -4.85
C SER A 21 26.63 4.26 -5.99
N LYS A 22 26.92 2.98 -5.70
CA LYS A 22 27.03 1.88 -6.67
C LYS A 22 26.13 0.71 -6.28
N PHE A 23 25.07 0.48 -7.06
CA PHE A 23 24.18 -0.67 -7.00
C PHE A 23 23.59 -0.85 -8.39
N ASP A 24 23.91 -1.98 -9.01
CA ASP A 24 23.68 -2.23 -10.44
C ASP A 24 22.84 -3.51 -10.59
N ASP A 25 21.59 -3.32 -11.07
CA ASP A 25 20.80 -4.20 -11.94
C ASP A 25 20.16 -5.53 -11.48
N ILE A 26 18.91 -5.76 -11.95
CA ILE A 26 18.61 -6.75 -13.00
C ILE A 26 17.16 -6.60 -13.56
N LEU A 27 16.86 -7.29 -14.67
CA LEU A 27 15.63 -7.20 -15.47
C LEU A 27 14.34 -7.71 -14.78
N VAL A 28 13.23 -6.98 -14.97
CA VAL A 28 11.87 -7.51 -14.79
C VAL A 28 11.47 -8.33 -16.03
N THR A 29 10.94 -9.54 -15.84
CA THR A 29 10.59 -10.44 -16.95
C THR A 29 9.28 -10.06 -17.64
N PRO A 30 9.27 -9.75 -18.96
CA PRO A 30 8.04 -9.77 -19.73
C PRO A 30 7.55 -11.20 -19.91
N ASN A 31 6.24 -11.41 -19.97
CA ASN A 31 5.60 -12.70 -20.22
C ASN A 31 6.22 -13.40 -21.47
N PRO A 32 6.87 -14.57 -21.33
CA PRO A 32 7.58 -15.22 -22.43
C PRO A 32 6.66 -15.70 -23.57
N ARG A 33 5.33 -15.71 -23.37
CA ARG A 33 4.34 -16.03 -24.41
C ARG A 33 4.02 -14.87 -25.36
N LEU A 34 4.57 -13.67 -25.12
CA LEU A 34 4.43 -12.50 -25.99
C LEU A 34 5.70 -12.18 -26.80
N GLY A 35 6.80 -12.91 -26.57
CA GLY A 35 7.92 -12.96 -27.51
C GLY A 35 7.61 -13.90 -28.68
N ASN A 36 8.07 -13.57 -29.88
CA ASN A 36 8.06 -14.54 -30.99
C ASN A 36 8.93 -15.74 -30.61
N ALA A 37 8.44 -16.95 -30.88
CA ALA A 37 9.01 -18.17 -30.31
C ALA A 37 10.44 -18.46 -30.79
N SER A 38 11.40 -18.35 -29.86
CA SER A 38 12.62 -19.15 -29.86
C SER A 38 12.44 -20.30 -28.85
N GLN A 39 12.67 -21.53 -29.29
CA GLN A 39 12.53 -22.70 -28.43
C GLN A 39 13.75 -22.82 -27.51
N TYR A 40 13.54 -22.86 -26.20
CA TYR A 40 14.50 -23.51 -25.31
C TYR A 40 14.47 -25.02 -25.61
N PRO A 41 15.63 -25.67 -25.81
CA PRO A 41 15.72 -27.12 -25.65
C PRO A 41 15.31 -27.51 -24.22
N PRO A 42 14.73 -28.69 -23.99
CA PRO A 42 14.60 -29.21 -22.64
C PRO A 42 16.00 -29.33 -22.02
N LEU A 43 16.17 -28.84 -20.79
CA LEU A 43 17.26 -29.32 -19.94
C LEU A 43 16.98 -30.81 -19.68
N ALA A 44 17.99 -31.65 -19.88
CA ALA A 44 17.91 -33.07 -19.52
C ALA A 44 18.02 -33.20 -17.99
N ASP A 45 17.25 -34.11 -17.41
CA ASP A 45 17.41 -34.49 -16.00
C ASP A 45 18.65 -35.37 -15.86
N ASP A 46 19.76 -34.82 -15.36
CA ASP A 46 20.94 -35.61 -15.00
C ASP A 46 20.62 -36.50 -13.79
N TYR A 47 20.51 -37.81 -14.06
CA TYR A 47 20.57 -38.87 -13.07
C TYR A 47 21.83 -39.70 -13.34
N GLU A 48 22.82 -39.59 -12.45
CA GLU A 48 23.98 -40.48 -12.42
C GLU A 48 23.57 -41.86 -11.87
N GLU A 49 23.85 -42.93 -12.60
CA GLU A 49 24.19 -44.26 -12.06
C GLU A 49 25.01 -45.02 -13.11
N ASP A 50 26.09 -45.70 -12.69
CA ASP A 50 27.15 -46.25 -13.55
C ASP A 50 26.79 -47.57 -14.24
N GLU A 51 27.41 -47.87 -15.41
CA GLU A 51 27.92 -49.22 -15.76
C GLU A 51 28.94 -49.18 -16.93
N ASP A 52 29.81 -50.20 -17.02
CA ASP A 52 31.06 -50.20 -17.83
C ASP A 52 30.93 -50.61 -19.32
N GLU A 53 31.72 -50.00 -20.22
CA GLU A 53 32.85 -50.64 -20.95
C GLU A 53 33.48 -49.73 -22.05
N PRO A 54 34.76 -49.95 -22.46
CA PRO A 54 35.51 -49.05 -23.34
C PRO A 54 35.63 -49.52 -24.82
N ARG A 55 35.84 -48.58 -25.75
CA ARG A 55 36.47 -48.82 -27.07
C ARG A 55 37.30 -47.64 -27.58
N ASP A 56 38.49 -47.96 -28.10
CA ASP A 56 39.33 -47.06 -28.88
C ASP A 56 38.82 -46.90 -30.33
N ASP A 57 39.13 -45.77 -30.98
CA ASP A 57 39.98 -45.75 -32.19
C ASP A 57 40.53 -44.33 -32.45
N ASP A 58 41.61 -44.24 -33.25
CA ASP A 58 42.36 -43.02 -33.59
C ASP A 58 41.74 -42.21 -34.76
N GLY A 59 42.36 -41.08 -35.12
CA GLY A 59 42.48 -40.74 -36.55
C GLY A 59 41.99 -39.38 -37.05
N VAL A 60 42.66 -38.32 -36.63
CA VAL A 60 42.95 -37.06 -37.38
C VAL A 60 42.45 -37.00 -38.85
N MET A 61 41.56 -36.04 -39.16
CA MET A 61 41.73 -35.17 -40.34
C MET A 61 40.94 -33.86 -40.20
N ALA A 62 41.52 -32.74 -40.64
CA ALA A 62 40.89 -31.42 -40.59
C ALA A 62 40.35 -30.99 -41.95
N LEU A 63 39.19 -30.31 -41.97
CA LEU A 63 39.03 -29.01 -42.66
C LEU A 63 37.66 -28.35 -42.37
N LEU A 64 37.67 -27.20 -41.69
CA LEU A 64 37.05 -25.94 -42.15
C LEU A 64 37.08 -24.90 -41.03
N GLY A 65 37.96 -23.91 -41.15
CA GLY A 65 37.84 -22.68 -40.37
C GLY A 65 36.67 -21.86 -40.90
N SER A 66 35.54 -21.89 -40.18
CA SER A 66 34.42 -20.95 -40.38
C SER A 66 34.33 -20.03 -39.19
N HIS A 67 34.05 -18.74 -39.44
CA HIS A 67 34.04 -17.71 -38.42
C HIS A 67 33.15 -18.09 -37.23
N SER A 68 33.78 -18.24 -36.06
CA SER A 68 33.11 -18.05 -34.77
C SER A 68 32.76 -16.57 -34.63
N HIS A 69 31.73 -16.14 -35.36
CA HIS A 69 30.97 -14.99 -34.95
C HIS A 69 30.52 -15.25 -33.52
N HIS A 70 31.02 -14.45 -32.58
CA HIS A 70 30.29 -14.21 -31.35
C HIS A 70 28.94 -13.64 -31.78
N ALA A 71 27.93 -14.51 -31.86
CA ALA A 71 26.53 -14.15 -31.74
C ALA A 71 26.32 -13.68 -30.29
N GLN A 72 26.92 -12.54 -29.97
CA GLN A 72 26.55 -11.74 -28.83
C GLN A 72 25.13 -11.27 -29.13
N GLU A 73 24.15 -12.08 -28.73
CA GLU A 73 22.75 -11.80 -28.97
C GLU A 73 22.46 -10.40 -28.44
N LEU A 74 22.09 -9.53 -29.37
CA LEU A 74 21.72 -8.16 -29.06
C LEU A 74 20.35 -8.21 -28.39
N ILE A 75 20.34 -8.56 -27.09
CA ILE A 75 19.33 -8.13 -26.14
C ILE A 75 19.16 -6.63 -26.42
N PRO A 76 18.04 -6.20 -27.02
CA PRO A 76 17.96 -4.89 -27.61
C PRO A 76 18.07 -3.89 -26.48
N GLN A 77 19.17 -3.13 -26.43
CA GLN A 77 19.46 -2.21 -25.34
C GLN A 77 18.24 -1.31 -25.14
N ARG A 78 17.49 -1.56 -24.05
CA ARG A 78 16.38 -0.72 -23.65
C ARG A 78 17.03 0.62 -23.30
N THR A 79 16.85 1.59 -24.21
CA THR A 79 17.27 2.94 -23.91
C THR A 79 16.49 3.40 -22.69
N VAL A 80 17.14 4.07 -21.75
CA VAL A 80 16.51 4.51 -20.50
C VAL A 80 15.20 5.28 -20.77
N TRP A 81 15.13 6.01 -21.87
CA TRP A 81 13.92 6.67 -22.39
C TRP A 81 12.73 5.73 -22.64
N ASN A 82 12.96 4.51 -23.14
CA ASN A 82 11.91 3.51 -23.32
C ASN A 82 11.38 3.02 -21.96
N ASP A 83 12.23 2.75 -20.97
CA ASP A 83 11.77 2.30 -19.65
C ASP A 83 11.02 3.40 -18.89
N LEU A 84 11.49 4.65 -18.96
CA LEU A 84 10.72 5.79 -18.45
C LEU A 84 9.39 5.93 -19.17
N LYS A 85 9.35 5.72 -20.50
CA LYS A 85 8.10 5.73 -21.27
C LYS A 85 7.15 4.63 -20.80
N TYR A 86 7.61 3.40 -20.58
CA TYR A 86 6.76 2.33 -20.03
C TYR A 86 6.21 2.71 -18.65
N ILE A 87 7.07 3.17 -17.72
CA ILE A 87 6.64 3.64 -16.39
C ILE A 87 5.57 4.73 -16.50
N VAL A 88 5.74 5.73 -17.38
CA VAL A 88 4.74 6.80 -17.58
C VAL A 88 3.43 6.26 -18.16
N PHE A 89 3.47 5.44 -19.21
CA PHE A 89 2.27 4.94 -19.88
C PHE A 89 1.48 3.91 -19.05
N GLU A 90 2.13 3.19 -18.14
CA GLU A 90 1.48 2.24 -17.23
C GLU A 90 0.98 2.92 -15.94
N SER A 91 1.79 3.78 -15.31
CA SER A 91 1.41 4.42 -14.06
C SER A 91 0.43 5.58 -14.22
N ALA A 92 0.55 6.41 -15.27
CA ALA A 92 -0.29 7.62 -15.36
C ALA A 92 -1.80 7.33 -15.49
N PRO A 93 -2.28 6.41 -16.36
CA PRO A 93 -3.71 6.07 -16.43
C PRO A 93 -4.22 5.45 -15.12
N THR A 94 -3.37 4.62 -14.49
CA THR A 94 -3.62 3.98 -13.20
C THR A 94 -3.78 5.01 -12.08
N LEU A 95 -2.90 6.01 -12.04
CA LEU A 95 -2.97 7.10 -11.06
C LEU A 95 -4.18 8.03 -11.33
N VAL A 96 -4.57 8.30 -12.58
CA VAL A 96 -5.85 8.97 -12.88
C VAL A 96 -7.01 8.19 -12.26
N PHE A 97 -7.09 6.88 -12.52
CA PHE A 97 -8.14 6.02 -12.00
C PHE A 97 -8.16 5.99 -10.47
N ALA A 98 -6.99 5.84 -9.83
CA ALA A 98 -6.86 5.85 -8.38
C ALA A 98 -7.30 7.19 -7.76
N THR A 99 -6.92 8.31 -8.37
CA THR A 99 -7.33 9.66 -7.94
C THR A 99 -8.84 9.84 -8.03
N LEU A 100 -9.46 9.40 -9.14
CA LEU A 100 -10.92 9.42 -9.31
C LEU A 100 -11.61 8.53 -8.28
N GLY A 101 -11.05 7.36 -7.95
CA GLY A 101 -11.48 6.51 -6.85
C GLY A 101 -11.45 7.24 -5.51
N ALA A 102 -10.33 7.88 -5.15
CA ALA A 102 -10.19 8.64 -3.90
C ALA A 102 -11.15 9.85 -3.81
N ILE A 103 -11.36 10.58 -4.92
CA ILE A 103 -12.38 11.63 -5.03
C ILE A 103 -13.79 11.06 -4.72
N LEU A 104 -14.12 9.91 -5.32
CA LEU A 104 -15.42 9.24 -5.12
C LEU A 104 -15.57 8.73 -3.68
N THR A 105 -14.51 8.19 -3.07
CA THR A 105 -14.46 7.81 -1.65
C THR A 105 -14.70 9.02 -0.74
N GLY A 106 -14.03 10.15 -0.97
CA GLY A 106 -14.25 11.38 -0.19
C GLY A 106 -15.68 11.92 -0.32
N LYS A 107 -16.26 11.83 -1.53
CA LYS A 107 -17.67 12.16 -1.78
C LYS A 107 -18.63 11.21 -1.06
N LEU A 108 -18.35 9.91 -1.10
CA LEU A 108 -19.12 8.87 -0.41
C LEU A 108 -19.05 9.04 1.11
N LEU A 109 -17.87 9.32 1.66
CA LEU A 109 -17.66 9.60 3.09
C LEU A 109 -18.50 10.79 3.55
N SER A 110 -18.52 11.86 2.75
CA SER A 110 -19.39 13.02 2.98
C SER A 110 -20.89 12.68 2.94
N ILE A 111 -21.31 11.64 2.22
CA ILE A 111 -22.71 11.20 2.17
C ILE A 111 -23.03 10.29 3.37
N VAL A 112 -22.19 9.28 3.61
CA VAL A 112 -22.36 8.23 4.64
C VAL A 112 -22.33 8.81 6.05
N SER A 113 -21.41 9.74 6.35
CA SER A 113 -21.31 10.45 7.64
C SER A 113 -22.58 11.26 8.02
N ARG A 114 -23.45 11.56 7.03
CA ARG A 114 -24.74 12.23 7.24
C ARG A 114 -25.93 11.26 7.35
N TRP A 115 -25.75 9.96 7.18
CA TRP A 115 -26.83 8.97 7.35
C TRP A 115 -27.35 8.97 8.80
N LYS A 116 -28.58 8.46 9.00
CA LYS A 116 -29.16 8.32 10.35
C LYS A 116 -28.40 7.26 11.16
N THR A 117 -28.01 6.17 10.51
CA THR A 117 -27.15 5.08 11.02
C THR A 117 -25.88 5.61 11.70
N MET A 118 -25.09 6.41 10.96
CA MET A 118 -23.83 7.01 11.43
C MET A 118 -24.04 8.17 12.44
N ARG A 119 -25.28 8.49 12.78
CA ARG A 119 -25.66 9.45 13.82
C ARG A 119 -26.44 8.79 14.98
N ALA A 120 -26.55 7.47 14.98
CA ALA A 120 -27.15 6.68 16.06
C ALA A 120 -26.10 6.02 16.96
N VAL A 121 -24.87 5.85 16.46
CA VAL A 121 -23.69 5.33 17.16
C VAL A 121 -22.50 6.12 16.62
N ASP A 122 -21.95 7.06 17.38
CA ASP A 122 -20.91 7.99 16.91
C ASP A 122 -19.55 7.26 16.67
N GLU A 123 -19.35 6.12 17.33
CA GLU A 123 -18.23 5.18 17.15
C GLU A 123 -18.19 4.55 15.75
N LEU A 124 -19.33 4.48 15.05
CA LEU A 124 -19.38 4.07 13.63
C LEU A 124 -18.80 5.13 12.68
N ILE A 125 -18.65 6.39 13.10
CA ILE A 125 -17.89 7.39 12.33
C ILE A 125 -16.40 7.35 12.73
N MET A 126 -16.11 7.31 14.03
CA MET A 126 -14.73 7.33 14.54
C MET A 126 -13.88 6.18 13.99
N ILE A 127 -14.47 5.01 13.73
CA ILE A 127 -13.76 3.87 13.14
C ILE A 127 -13.44 4.03 11.64
N ILE A 128 -14.11 4.92 10.88
CA ILE A 128 -14.00 4.94 9.42
C ILE A 128 -12.59 5.28 8.93
N PRO A 129 -11.91 6.36 9.37
CA PRO A 129 -10.54 6.65 8.92
C PRO A 129 -9.56 5.50 9.23
N ILE A 130 -9.75 4.88 10.40
CA ILE A 130 -8.92 3.77 10.89
C ILE A 130 -9.12 2.52 10.02
N ILE A 131 -10.37 2.10 9.78
CA ILE A 131 -10.65 0.86 9.05
C ILE A 131 -10.30 0.96 7.57
N LEU A 132 -10.45 2.14 6.95
CA LEU A 132 -10.08 2.34 5.54
C LEU A 132 -8.57 2.21 5.35
N ASN A 133 -7.78 3.02 6.05
CA ASN A 133 -6.32 3.01 5.93
C ASN A 133 -5.72 1.62 6.25
N LEU A 134 -6.14 1.00 7.35
CA LEU A 134 -5.76 -0.36 7.72
C LEU A 134 -6.07 -1.39 6.63
N LYS A 135 -7.24 -1.28 5.99
CA LYS A 135 -7.72 -2.22 4.97
C LYS A 135 -7.01 -2.02 3.63
N GLY A 136 -6.83 -0.77 3.20
CA GLY A 136 -6.04 -0.41 2.02
C GLY A 136 -4.58 -0.86 2.16
N ASN A 137 -3.97 -0.73 3.34
CA ASN A 137 -2.62 -1.24 3.61
C ASN A 137 -2.53 -2.77 3.48
N LEU A 138 -3.53 -3.53 3.94
CA LEU A 138 -3.57 -4.99 3.73
C LEU A 138 -3.66 -5.36 2.24
N GLU A 139 -4.37 -4.56 1.44
CA GLU A 139 -4.53 -4.80 0.00
C GLU A 139 -3.34 -4.31 -0.82
N MET A 140 -2.66 -3.23 -0.42
CA MET A 140 -1.37 -2.84 -0.98
C MET A 140 -0.28 -3.88 -0.67
N ASN A 141 -0.23 -4.41 0.57
CA ASN A 141 0.69 -5.50 0.90
C ASN A 141 0.38 -6.79 0.14
N LEU A 142 -0.91 -7.10 -0.13
CA LEU A 142 -1.26 -8.19 -1.05
C LEU A 142 -0.76 -7.90 -2.47
N SER A 143 -0.99 -6.67 -2.94
CA SER A 143 -0.63 -6.21 -4.27
C SER A 143 0.87 -6.30 -4.53
N ALA A 144 1.71 -5.77 -3.64
CA ALA A 144 3.17 -5.83 -3.77
C ALA A 144 3.70 -7.27 -3.80
N ARG A 145 3.38 -8.10 -2.80
CA ARG A 145 3.83 -9.51 -2.76
C ARG A 145 3.42 -10.30 -4.01
N MET A 146 2.22 -10.04 -4.54
CA MET A 146 1.75 -10.67 -5.79
C MET A 146 2.39 -10.06 -7.05
N SER A 147 2.85 -8.80 -7.00
CA SER A 147 3.56 -8.10 -8.08
C SER A 147 5.02 -8.56 -8.15
N THR A 148 5.72 -8.63 -7.01
CA THR A 148 7.02 -9.28 -6.86
C THR A 148 6.98 -10.72 -7.37
N ALA A 149 6.02 -11.54 -6.89
CA ALA A 149 5.83 -12.92 -7.35
C ALA A 149 5.50 -13.04 -8.84
N ALA A 150 4.83 -12.04 -9.43
CA ALA A 150 4.64 -11.98 -10.88
C ALA A 150 5.97 -11.69 -11.59
N ASN A 151 6.69 -10.65 -11.18
CA ASN A 151 7.90 -10.14 -11.83
C ASN A 151 9.11 -11.09 -11.70
N VAL A 152 9.18 -11.85 -10.60
CA VAL A 152 10.13 -12.95 -10.35
C VAL A 152 9.78 -14.22 -11.15
N GLY A 153 8.50 -14.52 -11.35
CA GLY A 153 8.03 -15.66 -12.15
C GLY A 153 7.27 -16.76 -11.38
N ASP A 154 7.19 -16.69 -10.05
CA ASP A 154 6.51 -17.67 -9.18
C ASP A 154 5.05 -17.95 -9.57
N LEU A 155 4.39 -16.98 -10.24
CA LEU A 155 3.01 -17.09 -10.70
C LEU A 155 2.85 -17.78 -12.07
N ASP A 156 3.91 -18.21 -12.76
CA ASP A 156 3.78 -18.89 -14.06
C ASP A 156 3.32 -20.34 -13.93
N ASP A 157 3.86 -21.07 -12.95
CA ASP A 157 3.39 -22.43 -12.63
C ASP A 157 1.94 -22.41 -12.10
N PRO A 158 1.01 -23.19 -12.67
CA PRO A 158 -0.38 -23.23 -12.23
C PRO A 158 -0.60 -23.74 -10.79
N MET A 159 0.29 -24.57 -10.24
CA MET A 159 0.14 -25.09 -8.87
C MET A 159 0.61 -24.05 -7.83
N SER A 160 1.79 -23.48 -8.02
CA SER A 160 2.33 -22.33 -7.27
C SER A 160 1.33 -21.17 -7.27
N ARG A 161 0.94 -20.69 -8.47
CA ARG A 161 -0.08 -19.63 -8.63
C ARG A 161 -1.35 -19.90 -7.83
N ARG A 162 -1.88 -21.14 -7.88
CA ARG A 162 -3.09 -21.51 -7.13
C ARG A 162 -2.84 -21.51 -5.61
N GLN A 163 -1.69 -21.99 -5.15
CA GLN A 163 -1.32 -21.98 -3.74
C GLN A 163 -1.10 -20.54 -3.23
N MET A 164 -0.38 -19.69 -3.97
CA MET A 164 -0.15 -18.30 -3.60
C MET A 164 -1.46 -17.51 -3.51
N ILE A 165 -2.37 -17.66 -4.47
CA ILE A 165 -3.67 -16.97 -4.46
C ILE A 165 -4.57 -17.44 -3.30
N LEU A 166 -4.74 -18.76 -3.12
CA LEU A 166 -5.60 -19.29 -2.05
C LEU A 166 -5.00 -19.05 -0.65
N GLY A 167 -3.67 -19.11 -0.54
CA GLY A 167 -2.94 -18.76 0.67
C GLY A 167 -3.12 -17.31 1.04
N ASN A 168 -2.84 -16.38 0.13
CA ASN A 168 -2.96 -14.96 0.37
C ASN A 168 -4.40 -14.50 0.62
N LEU A 169 -5.39 -15.07 -0.09
CA LEU A 169 -6.80 -14.76 0.19
C LEU A 169 -7.23 -15.26 1.58
N SER A 170 -6.74 -16.43 2.01
CA SER A 170 -6.99 -16.95 3.37
C SER A 170 -6.31 -16.09 4.44
N LEU A 171 -5.05 -15.69 4.22
CA LEU A 171 -4.33 -14.76 5.08
C LEU A 171 -5.05 -13.42 5.20
N LEU A 172 -5.55 -12.87 4.09
CA LEU A 172 -6.28 -11.60 4.06
C LEU A 172 -7.57 -11.67 4.89
N GLN A 173 -8.28 -12.80 4.93
CA GLN A 173 -9.43 -12.98 5.84
C GLN A 173 -9.03 -12.94 7.32
N VAL A 174 -7.94 -13.61 7.69
CA VAL A 174 -7.42 -13.60 9.07
C VAL A 174 -7.02 -12.19 9.48
N GLN A 175 -6.23 -11.53 8.63
CA GLN A 175 -5.76 -10.16 8.87
C GLN A 175 -6.95 -9.20 8.96
N ALA A 176 -7.88 -9.21 8.01
CA ALA A 176 -9.05 -8.33 8.04
C ALA A 176 -9.93 -8.53 9.27
N ALA A 177 -10.18 -9.77 9.71
CA ALA A 177 -10.97 -10.06 10.91
C ALA A 177 -10.30 -9.54 12.19
N VAL A 178 -8.99 -9.77 12.35
CA VAL A 178 -8.23 -9.29 13.53
C VAL A 178 -8.10 -7.77 13.52
N VAL A 179 -7.69 -7.18 12.40
CA VAL A 179 -7.41 -5.75 12.26
C VAL A 179 -8.67 -4.90 12.42
N SER A 180 -9.82 -5.33 11.87
CA SER A 180 -11.10 -4.64 12.07
C SER A 180 -11.67 -4.78 13.50
N PHE A 181 -11.42 -5.91 14.18
CA PHE A 181 -11.76 -6.05 15.60
C PHE A 181 -10.90 -5.12 16.49
N VAL A 182 -9.59 -5.04 16.23
CA VAL A 182 -8.71 -4.08 16.92
C VAL A 182 -9.14 -2.63 16.64
N ALA A 183 -9.50 -2.30 15.39
CA ALA A 183 -10.04 -0.98 15.04
C ALA A 183 -11.34 -0.64 15.81
N ALA A 184 -12.24 -1.62 16.01
CA ALA A 184 -13.45 -1.42 16.81
C ALA A 184 -13.13 -1.15 18.29
N CYS A 185 -12.22 -1.93 18.89
CA CYS A 185 -11.73 -1.69 20.25
C CYS A 185 -11.02 -0.32 20.40
N PHE A 186 -10.25 0.09 19.40
CA PHE A 186 -9.55 1.38 19.39
C PHE A 186 -10.52 2.56 19.20
N SER A 187 -11.57 2.40 18.38
CA SER A 187 -12.65 3.38 18.24
C SER A 187 -13.40 3.62 19.57
N LEU A 188 -13.68 2.56 20.34
CA LEU A 188 -14.22 2.71 21.71
C LEU A 188 -13.26 3.48 22.63
N PHE A 189 -11.97 3.17 22.55
CA PHE A 189 -10.96 3.83 23.38
C PHE A 189 -10.89 5.34 23.07
N LEU A 190 -10.84 5.73 21.80
CA LEU A 190 -10.91 7.13 21.39
C LEU A 190 -12.21 7.81 21.84
N GLY A 191 -13.36 7.15 21.64
CA GLY A 191 -14.67 7.67 22.06
C GLY A 191 -14.78 7.92 23.57
N LYS A 192 -14.02 7.19 24.39
CA LYS A 192 -13.94 7.42 25.85
C LYS A 192 -12.84 8.39 26.27
N VAL A 193 -11.72 8.43 25.56
CA VAL A 193 -10.56 9.28 25.90
C VAL A 193 -10.71 10.72 25.45
N ILE A 194 -11.22 10.99 24.24
CA ILE A 194 -11.31 12.36 23.72
C ILE A 194 -12.19 13.26 24.60
N PRO A 195 -13.39 12.83 25.07
CA PRO A 195 -14.19 13.63 26.00
C PRO A 195 -13.50 13.92 27.34
N LEU A 196 -12.57 13.08 27.79
CA LEU A 196 -11.80 13.29 29.03
C LEU A 196 -10.71 14.35 28.84
N ILE A 197 -10.01 14.33 27.69
CA ILE A 197 -9.04 15.38 27.31
C ILE A 197 -9.75 16.74 27.24
N MET A 198 -10.94 16.79 26.67
CA MET A 198 -11.78 17.99 26.57
C MET A 198 -12.35 18.51 27.90
N ALA A 199 -12.28 17.73 28.98
CA ALA A 199 -12.83 18.09 30.29
C ALA A 199 -11.76 18.58 31.29
N ALA A 200 -10.49 18.67 30.87
CA ALA A 200 -9.38 19.08 31.73
C ALA A 200 -9.41 20.60 32.02
N PRO A 201 -9.41 21.02 33.30
CA PRO A 201 -9.43 22.45 33.66
C PRO A 201 -8.09 23.12 33.33
N GLY A 202 -8.14 24.31 32.73
CA GLY A 202 -6.96 25.09 32.32
C GLY A 202 -6.64 25.03 30.83
N VAL A 203 -7.33 24.17 30.07
CA VAL A 203 -7.45 24.32 28.61
C VAL A 203 -8.70 25.17 28.35
N ASP A 204 -8.50 26.40 27.88
CA ASP A 204 -9.61 27.16 27.28
C ASP A 204 -10.17 26.34 26.11
N PRO A 205 -11.51 26.24 25.94
CA PRO A 205 -12.12 25.35 24.97
C PRO A 205 -12.00 25.90 23.55
N ASP A 206 -10.79 25.80 23.01
CA ASP A 206 -10.46 26.08 21.62
C ASP A 206 -11.49 25.39 20.70
N PRO A 207 -11.96 26.08 19.64
CA PRO A 207 -12.85 25.46 18.66
C PRO A 207 -12.22 24.26 17.94
N VAL A 208 -10.90 24.05 18.12
CA VAL A 208 -10.12 22.89 17.68
C VAL A 208 -10.72 21.57 18.16
N MET A 209 -10.99 21.42 19.47
CA MET A 209 -11.48 20.15 20.00
C MET A 209 -13.00 19.99 19.95
N MET A 210 -13.76 21.08 19.80
CA MET A 210 -15.23 21.03 19.88
C MET A 210 -15.91 20.22 18.77
N PHE A 211 -15.15 19.83 17.74
CA PHE A 211 -15.62 19.04 16.60
C PHE A 211 -15.11 17.60 16.52
N ALA A 212 -14.23 17.15 17.43
CA ALA A 212 -14.19 15.73 17.76
C ALA A 212 -15.57 15.41 18.36
N ARG A 213 -16.48 14.94 17.49
CA ARG A 213 -17.92 15.25 17.59
C ARG A 213 -18.42 14.93 19.00
N ARG A 214 -18.86 15.97 19.75
CA ARG A 214 -19.57 15.79 21.03
C ARG A 214 -20.57 14.65 20.85
N PRO A 215 -20.40 13.49 21.51
CA PRO A 215 -21.28 12.34 21.29
C PRO A 215 -22.68 12.81 21.59
N THR A 216 -23.56 12.77 20.57
CA THR A 216 -24.71 13.69 20.58
C THR A 216 -25.59 13.38 21.79
N PRO A 217 -25.89 14.36 22.66
CA PRO A 217 -26.54 14.09 23.95
C PRO A 217 -27.84 13.36 23.68
N SER A 218 -27.88 12.09 24.10
CA SER A 218 -28.76 11.08 23.52
C SER A 218 -30.20 11.56 23.46
N ILE A 219 -30.79 11.55 22.26
CA ILE A 219 -32.09 12.18 21.95
C ILE A 219 -33.08 11.99 23.11
N PRO A 220 -33.56 13.06 23.76
CA PRO A 220 -34.30 12.98 25.03
C PRO A 220 -35.76 12.56 24.84
N ASN A 221 -35.99 11.42 24.17
CA ASN A 221 -37.29 10.88 23.80
C ASN A 221 -37.48 9.43 24.33
N GLY A 222 -37.52 9.26 25.66
CA GLY A 222 -38.16 8.14 26.38
C GLY A 222 -37.71 6.68 26.12
N GLY A 223 -36.87 6.42 25.11
CA GLY A 223 -36.45 5.08 24.73
C GLY A 223 -35.35 4.54 25.63
N LYS A 224 -35.47 3.28 26.05
CA LYS A 224 -34.42 2.58 26.82
C LYS A 224 -33.06 2.74 26.14
N ARG A 225 -32.12 3.36 26.86
CA ARG A 225 -30.70 3.54 26.52
C ARG A 225 -30.16 2.26 25.87
N ILE A 226 -29.41 2.39 24.80
CA ILE A 226 -28.67 1.23 24.26
C ILE A 226 -27.59 0.89 25.31
N SER A 227 -27.24 -0.38 25.43
CA SER A 227 -26.16 -0.82 26.32
C SER A 227 -24.83 -0.62 25.61
N GLU A 228 -23.78 -0.19 26.32
CA GLU A 228 -22.43 -0.05 25.76
C GLU A 228 -21.96 -1.35 25.06
N LEU A 229 -22.38 -2.50 25.58
CA LEU A 229 -22.11 -3.80 24.97
C LEU A 229 -22.79 -3.97 23.60
N ALA A 230 -24.01 -3.46 23.44
CA ALA A 230 -24.76 -3.55 22.18
C ALA A 230 -24.26 -2.53 21.13
N GLU A 231 -23.87 -1.33 21.56
CA GLU A 231 -23.14 -0.36 20.73
C GLU A 231 -21.83 -0.97 20.23
N PHE A 232 -20.98 -1.48 21.13
CA PHE A 232 -19.74 -2.18 20.76
C PHE A 232 -19.98 -3.36 19.82
N THR A 233 -20.95 -4.22 20.12
CA THR A 233 -21.22 -5.41 19.29
C THR A 233 -21.64 -5.00 17.88
N VAL A 234 -22.42 -3.93 17.70
CA VAL A 234 -22.76 -3.42 16.37
C VAL A 234 -21.56 -2.80 15.65
N VAL A 235 -20.70 -2.05 16.34
CA VAL A 235 -19.47 -1.49 15.75
C VAL A 235 -18.54 -2.61 15.29
N ALA A 236 -18.25 -3.58 16.17
CA ALA A 236 -17.39 -4.72 15.88
C ALA A 236 -17.98 -5.63 14.78
N SER A 237 -19.25 -6.00 14.87
CA SER A 237 -19.91 -6.83 13.85
C SER A 237 -19.93 -6.15 12.49
N THR A 238 -20.19 -4.84 12.44
CA THR A 238 -20.15 -4.05 11.21
C THR A 238 -18.75 -4.07 10.61
N ALA A 239 -17.75 -3.65 11.39
CA ALA A 239 -16.36 -3.54 10.97
C ALA A 239 -15.83 -4.87 10.43
N MET A 240 -16.02 -5.95 11.20
CA MET A 240 -15.56 -7.30 10.85
C MET A 240 -16.26 -7.84 9.61
N SER A 241 -17.59 -7.73 9.52
CA SER A 241 -18.33 -8.19 8.34
C SER A 241 -17.97 -7.40 7.08
N SER A 242 -17.88 -6.05 7.14
CA SER A 242 -17.49 -5.25 5.98
C SER A 242 -16.03 -5.48 5.56
N ALA A 243 -15.10 -5.62 6.51
CA ALA A 243 -13.68 -5.84 6.21
C ALA A 243 -13.43 -7.21 5.58
N CYS A 244 -14.09 -8.27 6.06
CA CYS A 244 -14.00 -9.60 5.46
C CYS A 244 -14.69 -9.66 4.09
N LEU A 245 -15.91 -9.11 3.95
CA LEU A 245 -16.59 -9.04 2.64
C LEU A 245 -15.77 -8.25 1.60
N SER A 246 -15.21 -7.10 1.98
CA SER A 246 -14.29 -6.33 1.14
C SER A 246 -13.08 -7.17 0.74
N SER A 247 -12.45 -7.84 1.71
CA SER A 247 -11.29 -8.72 1.47
C SER A 247 -11.58 -9.90 0.54
N ILE A 248 -12.79 -10.48 0.57
CA ILE A 248 -13.16 -11.54 -0.38
C ILE A 248 -13.23 -10.96 -1.79
N LEU A 249 -13.98 -9.87 -1.97
CA LEU A 249 -14.25 -9.29 -3.28
C LEU A 249 -12.99 -8.69 -3.90
N LEU A 250 -12.31 -7.79 -3.19
CA LEU A 250 -11.17 -7.04 -3.71
C LEU A 250 -9.87 -7.85 -3.64
N GLY A 251 -9.69 -8.73 -2.66
CA GLY A 251 -8.57 -9.68 -2.66
C GLY A 251 -8.62 -10.62 -3.87
N SER A 252 -9.82 -11.12 -4.22
CA SER A 252 -10.00 -11.94 -5.44
C SER A 252 -9.80 -11.11 -6.72
N PHE A 253 -10.31 -9.88 -6.76
CA PHE A 253 -10.10 -8.96 -7.89
C PHE A 253 -8.63 -8.62 -8.10
N MET A 254 -7.88 -8.28 -7.05
CA MET A 254 -6.44 -7.97 -7.11
C MET A 254 -5.61 -9.15 -7.61
N CYS A 255 -5.85 -10.36 -7.08
CA CYS A 255 -5.20 -11.57 -7.59
C CYS A 255 -5.49 -11.80 -9.08
N GLY A 256 -6.74 -11.64 -9.53
CA GLY A 256 -7.09 -11.74 -10.95
C GLY A 256 -6.51 -10.62 -11.83
N PHE A 257 -6.43 -9.40 -11.30
CA PHE A 257 -5.94 -8.21 -11.98
C PHE A 257 -4.43 -8.24 -12.20
N ILE A 258 -3.65 -8.73 -11.23
CA ILE A 258 -2.19 -8.91 -11.37
C ILE A 258 -1.88 -10.00 -12.41
N LEU A 259 -2.65 -11.09 -12.44
CA LEU A 259 -2.55 -12.09 -13.52
C LEU A 259 -2.91 -11.50 -14.88
N LEU A 260 -3.85 -10.56 -14.95
CA LEU A 260 -4.21 -9.87 -16.19
C LEU A 260 -3.11 -8.91 -16.66
N CYS A 261 -2.44 -8.20 -15.73
CA CYS A 261 -1.26 -7.39 -16.04
C CYS A 261 -0.14 -8.27 -16.61
N ARG A 262 0.20 -9.38 -15.93
CA ARG A 262 1.18 -10.35 -16.44
C ARG A 262 0.76 -10.96 -17.79
N HIS A 263 -0.52 -11.25 -17.99
CA HIS A 263 -1.00 -11.76 -19.27
C HIS A 263 -0.74 -10.79 -20.43
N PHE A 264 -0.98 -9.49 -20.24
CA PHE A 264 -0.72 -8.44 -21.22
C PHE A 264 0.76 -7.98 -21.27
N GLY A 265 1.63 -8.48 -20.39
CA GLY A 265 3.03 -8.06 -20.32
C GLY A 265 3.26 -6.67 -19.72
N LEU A 266 2.30 -6.16 -18.93
CA LEU A 266 2.39 -4.90 -18.19
C LEU A 266 3.03 -5.15 -16.82
N ASP A 267 3.85 -4.22 -16.34
CA ASP A 267 4.48 -4.32 -15.02
C ASP A 267 3.46 -4.07 -13.89
N PRO A 268 3.11 -5.07 -13.06
CA PRO A 268 2.13 -4.90 -11.99
C PRO A 268 2.60 -3.94 -10.91
N ASP A 269 3.90 -3.69 -10.71
CA ASP A 269 4.39 -2.69 -9.75
C ASP A 269 3.98 -1.26 -10.12
N ASN A 270 3.79 -0.98 -11.42
CA ASN A 270 3.32 0.32 -11.91
C ASN A 270 1.81 0.53 -11.77
N ILE A 271 1.04 -0.55 -11.58
CA ILE A 271 -0.42 -0.56 -11.81
C ILE A 271 -1.18 -1.04 -10.56
N ALA A 272 -0.77 -2.13 -9.94
CA ALA A 272 -1.56 -2.79 -8.93
C ALA A 272 -1.62 -2.06 -7.57
N PRO A 273 -0.53 -1.46 -7.03
CA PRO A 273 -0.59 -0.79 -5.72
C PRO A 273 -1.55 0.43 -5.66
N PRO A 274 -1.58 1.36 -6.65
CA PRO A 274 -2.55 2.45 -6.66
C PRO A 274 -4.01 1.99 -6.79
N VAL A 275 -4.27 0.95 -7.60
CA VAL A 275 -5.63 0.39 -7.75
C VAL A 275 -6.08 -0.32 -6.46
N ALA A 276 -5.18 -1.04 -5.80
CA ALA A 276 -5.45 -1.69 -4.51
C ALA A 276 -5.86 -0.67 -3.44
N SER A 277 -5.12 0.44 -3.32
CA SER A 277 -5.45 1.55 -2.41
C SER A 277 -6.82 2.15 -2.71
N ALA A 278 -7.03 2.65 -3.94
CA ALA A 278 -8.22 3.44 -4.27
C ALA A 278 -9.52 2.62 -4.31
N LEU A 279 -9.47 1.37 -4.76
CA LEU A 279 -10.61 0.46 -4.65
C LEU A 279 -10.79 -0.05 -3.22
N GLY A 280 -9.70 -0.22 -2.46
CA GLY A 280 -9.70 -0.62 -1.06
C GLY A 280 -10.62 0.25 -0.24
N ASP A 281 -10.38 1.56 -0.26
CA ASP A 281 -11.20 2.51 0.49
C ASP A 281 -12.64 2.57 -0.06
N LEU A 282 -12.81 2.63 -1.39
CA LEU A 282 -14.14 2.81 -2.01
C LEU A 282 -15.07 1.62 -1.74
N VAL A 283 -14.58 0.39 -1.91
CA VAL A 283 -15.34 -0.85 -1.68
C VAL A 283 -15.58 -1.04 -0.18
N THR A 284 -14.57 -0.81 0.65
CA THR A 284 -14.69 -0.99 2.11
C THR A 284 -15.67 0.02 2.72
N LEU A 285 -15.61 1.30 2.32
CA LEU A 285 -16.55 2.32 2.77
C LEU A 285 -17.99 2.01 2.31
N SER A 286 -18.16 1.55 1.07
CA SER A 286 -19.47 1.15 0.53
C SER A 286 -20.08 -0.01 1.30
N LEU A 287 -19.28 -1.05 1.60
CA LEU A 287 -19.73 -2.21 2.36
C LEU A 287 -19.95 -1.87 3.84
N PHE A 288 -19.11 -1.05 4.45
CA PHE A 288 -19.30 -0.56 5.83
C PHE A 288 -20.60 0.25 5.97
N ALA A 289 -20.90 1.12 5.00
CA ALA A 289 -22.17 1.85 4.94
C ALA A 289 -23.38 0.92 4.79
N LEU A 290 -23.32 -0.08 3.90
CA LEU A 290 -24.41 -1.03 3.68
C LEU A 290 -24.63 -1.94 4.91
N VAL A 291 -23.56 -2.53 5.45
CA VAL A 291 -23.62 -3.45 6.60
C VAL A 291 -24.10 -2.72 7.86
N SER A 292 -23.60 -1.51 8.13
CA SER A 292 -24.06 -0.71 9.29
C SER A 292 -25.55 -0.37 9.19
N ALA A 293 -26.04 0.00 7.99
CA ALA A 293 -27.45 0.32 7.77
C ALA A 293 -28.38 -0.87 8.02
N ILE A 294 -27.89 -2.10 7.84
CA ILE A 294 -28.61 -3.32 8.22
C ILE A 294 -28.48 -3.58 9.72
N LEU A 295 -27.25 -3.68 10.26
CA LEU A 295 -27.02 -4.16 11.63
C LEU A 295 -27.50 -3.18 12.72
N VAL A 296 -27.51 -1.87 12.49
CA VAL A 296 -28.03 -0.88 13.45
C VAL A 296 -29.55 -1.03 13.66
N VAL A 297 -30.32 -1.47 12.65
CA VAL A 297 -31.75 -1.79 12.82
C VAL A 297 -31.94 -2.95 13.81
N PHE A 298 -30.96 -3.86 13.88
CA PHE A 298 -30.99 -5.07 14.69
C PHE A 298 -30.14 -4.97 15.98
N VAL A 299 -29.73 -3.76 16.40
CA VAL A 299 -28.84 -3.50 17.56
C VAL A 299 -29.31 -4.09 18.90
N LYS A 300 -30.62 -4.31 19.08
CA LYS A 300 -31.21 -4.93 20.29
C LYS A 300 -31.50 -6.42 20.15
N THR A 301 -30.94 -7.09 19.13
CA THR A 301 -31.14 -8.51 18.83
C THR A 301 -29.83 -9.29 18.86
N TRP A 302 -29.88 -10.61 18.65
CA TRP A 302 -28.71 -11.47 18.57
C TRP A 302 -27.95 -11.39 17.23
N LEU A 303 -28.50 -10.73 16.21
CA LEU A 303 -27.92 -10.71 14.86
C LEU A 303 -26.47 -10.16 14.80
N PRO A 304 -26.10 -9.07 15.52
CA PRO A 304 -24.71 -8.61 15.58
C PRO A 304 -23.74 -9.64 16.18
N PHE A 305 -24.16 -10.36 17.24
CA PHE A 305 -23.36 -11.43 17.85
C PHE A 305 -23.16 -12.62 16.89
N ILE A 306 -24.22 -13.01 16.16
CA ILE A 306 -24.16 -14.07 15.14
C ILE A 306 -23.20 -13.67 14.01
N ALA A 307 -23.22 -12.41 13.57
CA ALA A 307 -22.29 -11.91 12.54
C ALA A 307 -20.82 -11.99 13.00
N ILE A 308 -20.51 -11.61 14.25
CA ILE A 308 -19.16 -11.79 14.83
C ILE A 308 -18.79 -13.27 14.89
N ALA A 309 -19.68 -14.15 15.35
CA ALA A 309 -19.43 -15.59 15.43
C ALA A 309 -19.14 -16.22 14.05
N ILE A 310 -19.86 -15.80 13.00
CA ILE A 310 -19.62 -16.22 11.62
C ILE A 310 -18.24 -15.76 11.15
N VAL A 311 -17.88 -14.48 11.33
CA VAL A 311 -16.57 -13.95 10.89
C VAL A 311 -15.40 -14.56 11.68
N LEU A 312 -15.54 -14.78 12.98
CA LEU A 312 -14.53 -15.50 13.76
C LEU A 312 -14.37 -16.95 13.28
N THR A 313 -15.46 -17.64 12.97
CA THR A 313 -15.42 -19.00 12.45
C THR A 313 -14.74 -19.06 11.07
N SER A 314 -15.07 -18.15 10.15
CA SER A 314 -14.39 -18.09 8.85
C SER A 314 -12.91 -17.73 8.98
N ALA A 315 -12.55 -16.77 9.85
CA ALA A 315 -11.16 -16.41 10.12
C ALA A 315 -10.36 -17.58 10.72
N ILE A 316 -10.95 -18.39 11.61
CA ILE A 316 -10.32 -19.60 12.15
C ILE A 316 -10.07 -20.64 11.04
N ILE A 317 -11.06 -20.88 10.17
CA ILE A 317 -10.93 -21.81 9.03
C ILE A 317 -9.85 -21.33 8.05
N CYS A 318 -9.86 -20.05 7.68
CA CYS A 318 -8.84 -19.44 6.85
C CYS A 318 -7.45 -19.46 7.51
N GLY A 319 -7.36 -19.29 8.83
CA GLY A 319 -6.12 -19.43 9.60
C GLY A 319 -5.54 -20.83 9.54
N PHE A 320 -6.36 -21.88 9.66
CA PHE A 320 -5.92 -23.26 9.45
C PHE A 320 -5.50 -23.54 8.00
N SER A 321 -6.12 -22.91 7.02
CA SER A 321 -5.71 -23.00 5.61
C SER A 321 -4.35 -22.33 5.37
N ALA A 322 -4.18 -21.08 5.82
CA ALA A 322 -2.95 -20.31 5.68
C ALA A 322 -1.77 -20.98 6.42
N ARG A 323 -1.97 -21.55 7.62
CA ARG A 323 -0.93 -22.31 8.35
C ARG A 323 -0.41 -23.54 7.62
N ARG A 324 -1.20 -24.12 6.70
CA ARG A 324 -0.79 -25.29 5.88
C ARG A 324 -0.11 -24.89 4.57
N ASN A 325 -0.07 -23.61 4.24
CA ASN A 325 0.39 -23.12 2.94
C ASN A 325 1.82 -22.55 3.07
N PRO A 326 2.82 -23.07 2.35
CA PRO A 326 4.22 -22.71 2.55
C PRO A 326 4.50 -21.22 2.26
N PHE A 327 3.78 -20.63 1.31
CA PHE A 327 3.97 -19.24 0.87
C PHE A 327 3.46 -18.18 1.85
N VAL A 328 2.60 -18.55 2.82
CA VAL A 328 1.92 -17.57 3.71
C VAL A 328 1.91 -17.94 5.20
N LYS A 329 2.40 -19.12 5.58
CA LYS A 329 2.42 -19.59 6.98
C LYS A 329 3.10 -18.59 7.93
N ASP A 330 4.19 -17.96 7.51
CA ASP A 330 5.01 -17.05 8.32
C ASP A 330 4.44 -15.62 8.35
N LEU A 331 3.67 -15.27 7.32
CA LEU A 331 2.96 -13.99 7.21
C LEU A 331 1.76 -13.90 8.18
N LEU A 332 1.45 -14.98 8.90
CA LEU A 332 0.53 -15.00 10.04
C LEU A 332 1.16 -14.51 11.35
N THR A 333 2.50 -14.50 11.47
CA THR A 333 3.23 -14.04 12.67
C THR A 333 4.05 -12.78 12.41
N GLN A 334 4.43 -12.52 11.17
CA GLN A 334 5.11 -11.30 10.73
C GLN A 334 4.10 -10.21 10.29
N GLY A 335 4.57 -9.01 9.96
CA GLY A 335 3.74 -7.93 9.38
C GLY A 335 2.75 -7.23 10.32
N TRP A 336 2.53 -7.70 11.56
CA TRP A 336 1.62 -7.03 12.50
C TRP A 336 2.12 -5.66 13.00
N SER A 337 3.42 -5.51 13.23
CA SER A 337 4.00 -4.24 13.71
C SER A 337 3.88 -3.06 12.73
N PRO A 338 4.13 -3.17 11.41
CA PRO A 338 3.90 -2.07 10.47
C PRO A 338 2.41 -1.72 10.36
N LEU A 339 1.49 -2.70 10.44
CA LEU A 339 0.05 -2.46 10.41
C LEU A 339 -0.44 -1.69 11.65
N PHE A 340 0.00 -2.07 12.86
CA PHE A 340 -0.37 -1.33 14.07
C PHE A 340 0.37 0.01 14.21
N GLY A 341 1.57 0.15 13.65
CA GLY A 341 2.24 1.45 13.51
C GLY A 341 1.49 2.39 12.55
N ALA A 342 1.07 1.86 11.39
CA ALA A 342 0.22 2.56 10.43
C ALA A 342 -1.12 2.99 11.04
N MET A 343 -1.74 2.16 11.88
CA MET A 343 -2.96 2.51 12.62
C MET A 343 -2.80 3.80 13.45
N ILE A 344 -1.66 3.97 14.13
CA ILE A 344 -1.39 5.16 14.96
C ILE A 344 -1.19 6.40 14.10
N LEU A 345 -0.41 6.29 13.01
CA LEU A 345 -0.19 7.39 12.05
C LEU A 345 -1.50 7.80 11.35
N SER A 346 -2.28 6.81 10.90
CA SER A 346 -3.62 6.98 10.32
C SER A 346 -4.60 7.64 11.29
N SER A 347 -4.51 7.35 12.59
CA SER A 347 -5.33 8.01 13.61
C SER A 347 -4.97 9.50 13.73
N GLY A 348 -3.68 9.84 13.61
CA GLY A 348 -3.23 11.23 13.48
C GLY A 348 -3.81 11.90 12.23
N ALA A 349 -3.74 11.24 11.07
CA ALA A 349 -4.30 11.74 9.83
C ALA A 349 -5.83 11.95 9.92
N GLY A 350 -6.56 11.01 10.55
CA GLY A 350 -8.00 11.12 10.80
C GLY A 350 -8.38 12.30 11.71
N LEU A 351 -7.56 12.62 12.71
CA LEU A 351 -7.76 13.80 13.56
C LEU A 351 -7.49 15.12 12.80
N VAL A 352 -6.49 15.17 11.93
CA VAL A 352 -6.27 16.29 11.01
C VAL A 352 -7.45 16.44 10.04
N LEU A 353 -7.97 15.33 9.50
CA LEU A 353 -9.12 15.31 8.62
C LEU A 353 -10.36 15.93 9.30
N ASP A 354 -10.71 15.45 10.48
CA ASP A 354 -11.92 15.86 11.21
C ASP A 354 -11.85 17.33 11.65
N HIS A 355 -10.73 17.75 12.26
CA HIS A 355 -10.56 19.13 12.70
C HIS A 355 -10.66 20.12 11.53
N PHE A 356 -9.91 19.91 10.44
CA PHE A 356 -9.84 20.89 9.35
C PHE A 356 -10.98 20.77 8.33
N ALA A 357 -11.69 19.64 8.24
CA ALA A 357 -12.88 19.52 7.38
C ALA A 357 -14.06 20.41 7.84
N THR A 358 -14.10 20.79 9.13
CA THR A 358 -15.08 21.76 9.65
C THR A 358 -14.64 23.20 9.47
N ARG A 359 -13.35 23.49 9.69
CA ARG A 359 -12.71 24.81 9.51
C ARG A 359 -12.72 25.27 8.03
N PHE A 360 -12.40 24.37 7.10
CA PHE A 360 -12.21 24.70 5.68
C PHE A 360 -13.17 23.94 4.75
N LYS A 361 -14.07 24.70 4.10
CA LYS A 361 -15.11 24.14 3.21
C LYS A 361 -14.51 23.50 1.96
N GLY A 362 -14.60 22.18 1.87
CA GLY A 362 -14.05 21.38 0.77
C GLY A 362 -12.70 20.74 1.08
N PHE A 363 -12.11 21.01 2.25
CA PHE A 363 -10.86 20.38 2.69
C PHE A 363 -10.93 18.85 2.64
N SER A 364 -12.03 18.22 3.08
CA SER A 364 -12.16 16.76 3.02
C SER A 364 -12.20 16.14 1.61
N LEU A 365 -12.48 16.91 0.56
CA LEU A 365 -12.36 16.44 -0.82
C LEU A 365 -10.91 16.54 -1.32
N LEU A 366 -10.23 17.65 -1.00
CA LEU A 366 -8.81 17.85 -1.32
C LEU A 366 -7.91 16.91 -0.51
N ALA A 367 -8.18 16.71 0.77
CA ALA A 367 -7.42 15.82 1.66
C ALA A 367 -7.37 14.38 1.13
N MET A 368 -8.50 13.85 0.66
CA MET A 368 -8.55 12.51 0.06
C MET A 368 -7.83 12.46 -1.30
N GLY A 369 -8.06 13.43 -2.20
CA GLY A 369 -7.44 13.42 -3.53
C GLY A 369 -5.94 13.70 -3.51
N CYS A 370 -5.54 14.81 -2.89
CA CYS A 370 -4.17 15.32 -2.87
C CYS A 370 -3.23 14.55 -1.93
N SER A 371 -3.74 13.68 -1.03
CA SER A 371 -2.90 12.74 -0.24
C SER A 371 -2.82 11.34 -0.88
N SER A 372 -3.90 10.89 -1.53
CA SER A 372 -3.92 9.59 -2.24
C SER A 372 -2.94 9.57 -3.43
N LEU A 373 -2.79 10.68 -4.17
CA LEU A 373 -1.84 10.78 -5.28
C LEU A 373 -0.37 10.57 -4.83
N PRO A 374 0.17 11.34 -3.85
CA PRO A 374 1.50 11.10 -3.29
C PRO A 374 1.67 9.71 -2.66
N GLY A 375 0.61 9.16 -2.06
CA GLY A 375 0.59 7.79 -1.53
C GLY A 375 0.79 6.75 -2.64
N GLY A 376 -0.08 6.74 -3.65
CA GLY A 376 0.00 5.82 -4.79
C GLY A 376 1.29 5.96 -5.61
N VAL A 377 1.79 7.19 -5.79
CA VAL A 377 3.09 7.45 -6.43
C VAL A 377 4.25 6.83 -5.63
N GLY A 378 4.25 7.00 -4.32
CA GLY A 378 5.26 6.37 -3.45
C GLY A 378 5.10 4.85 -3.37
N ALA A 379 3.86 4.33 -3.43
CA ALA A 379 3.58 2.91 -3.44
C ALA A 379 4.13 2.21 -4.68
N ILE A 380 3.99 2.79 -5.87
CA ILE A 380 4.67 2.32 -7.10
C ILE A 380 6.18 2.27 -6.87
N PHE A 381 6.76 3.37 -6.38
CA PHE A 381 8.21 3.44 -6.17
C PHE A 381 8.72 2.40 -5.15
N VAL A 382 7.99 2.20 -4.05
CA VAL A 382 8.30 1.19 -3.02
C VAL A 382 8.18 -0.23 -3.58
N SER A 383 7.12 -0.52 -4.34
CA SER A 383 6.92 -1.84 -4.97
C SER A 383 8.07 -2.15 -5.93
N ARG A 384 8.33 -1.27 -6.92
CA ARG A 384 9.45 -1.42 -7.88
C ARG A 384 10.81 -1.62 -7.19
N LEU A 385 11.08 -0.85 -6.13
CA LEU A 385 12.35 -0.93 -5.40
C LEU A 385 12.45 -2.22 -4.57
N SER A 386 11.34 -2.71 -4.04
CA SER A 386 11.27 -3.98 -3.31
C SER A 386 11.45 -5.18 -4.25
N THR A 387 10.71 -5.21 -5.37
CA THR A 387 10.88 -6.21 -6.44
C THR A 387 12.32 -6.29 -6.94
N ALA A 388 12.98 -5.15 -7.14
CA ALA A 388 14.38 -5.11 -7.57
C ALA A 388 15.36 -5.71 -6.53
N LEU A 389 15.11 -5.48 -5.24
CA LEU A 389 15.91 -6.06 -4.15
C LEU A 389 15.67 -7.57 -4.01
N HIS A 390 14.41 -8.02 -4.11
CA HIS A 390 14.05 -9.44 -4.13
C HIS A 390 14.66 -10.16 -5.34
N ALA A 391 14.54 -9.59 -6.55
CA ALA A 391 15.16 -10.15 -7.76
C ALA A 391 16.69 -10.28 -7.63
N GLN A 392 17.37 -9.29 -7.04
CA GLN A 392 18.81 -9.35 -6.79
C GLN A 392 19.18 -10.43 -5.78
N SER A 393 18.33 -10.72 -4.78
CA SER A 393 18.60 -11.74 -3.76
C SER A 393 18.60 -13.19 -4.26
N LEU A 394 18.08 -13.43 -5.47
CA LEU A 394 18.00 -14.75 -6.11
C LEU A 394 19.25 -15.10 -6.93
N LEU A 395 20.21 -14.17 -7.05
CA LEU A 395 21.39 -14.32 -7.90
C LEU A 395 22.53 -15.05 -7.17
N PRO A 396 23.28 -15.96 -7.83
CA PRO A 396 24.42 -16.65 -7.20
C PRO A 396 25.53 -15.68 -6.77
N SER A 397 25.97 -15.81 -5.52
CA SER A 397 26.98 -14.94 -4.89
C SER A 397 28.41 -15.02 -5.48
N THR A 398 28.62 -15.71 -6.60
CA THR A 398 29.92 -15.95 -7.23
C THR A 398 30.33 -14.89 -8.25
N GLU A 399 29.40 -14.15 -8.86
CA GLU A 399 29.71 -13.16 -9.92
C GLU A 399 30.21 -11.78 -9.43
N HIS A 400 30.87 -11.72 -8.27
CA HIS A 400 31.50 -10.50 -7.73
C HIS A 400 32.63 -9.91 -8.60
N GLY A 401 32.92 -10.49 -9.78
CA GLY A 401 34.03 -10.14 -10.67
C GLY A 401 33.66 -9.44 -11.99
N HIS A 402 32.38 -9.29 -12.35
CA HIS A 402 31.96 -8.62 -13.58
C HIS A 402 30.99 -7.47 -13.33
N LYS A 403 31.30 -6.32 -13.96
CA LYS A 403 30.48 -5.11 -13.87
C LYS A 403 29.33 -5.21 -14.87
N GLY A 404 28.21 -5.78 -14.41
CA GLY A 404 26.93 -5.69 -15.12
C GLY A 404 26.58 -4.24 -15.44
N GLN A 405 25.83 -4.03 -16.52
CA GLN A 405 25.48 -2.70 -17.03
C GLN A 405 24.04 -2.34 -16.69
N HIS A 406 23.80 -1.05 -16.36
CA HIS A 406 22.48 -0.46 -16.13
C HIS A 406 21.44 -0.79 -17.22
N ALA A 407 20.71 -1.88 -16.97
CA ALA A 407 19.54 -2.39 -17.67
C ALA A 407 18.23 -1.97 -16.98
N GLY A 408 18.30 -1.50 -15.73
CA GLY A 408 17.20 -0.82 -15.03
C GLY A 408 17.37 0.71 -14.96
N PRO A 409 16.29 1.51 -15.06
CA PRO A 409 16.36 2.95 -14.79
C PRO A 409 16.67 3.21 -13.31
N SER A 410 17.69 4.03 -13.03
CA SER A 410 18.18 4.22 -11.67
C SER A 410 17.09 4.79 -10.73
N PRO A 411 17.11 4.46 -9.41
CA PRO A 411 16.05 4.88 -8.49
C PRO A 411 15.83 6.41 -8.44
N ASN A 412 16.90 7.20 -8.58
CA ASN A 412 16.81 8.67 -8.71
C ASN A 412 15.92 9.10 -9.89
N LEU A 413 16.07 8.42 -11.03
CA LEU A 413 15.39 8.75 -12.27
C LEU A 413 13.92 8.28 -12.25
N VAL A 414 13.64 7.14 -11.62
CA VAL A 414 12.28 6.67 -11.34
C VAL A 414 11.56 7.67 -10.41
N MET A 415 12.20 8.12 -9.33
CA MET A 415 11.66 9.17 -8.45
C MET A 415 11.33 10.45 -9.24
N MET A 416 12.27 10.95 -10.05
CA MET A 416 12.05 12.17 -10.84
C MET A 416 10.92 12.01 -11.86
N THR A 417 10.84 10.85 -12.52
CA THR A 417 9.78 10.54 -13.51
C THR A 417 8.41 10.49 -12.85
N LEU A 418 8.29 9.82 -11.70
CA LEU A 418 7.03 9.75 -10.96
C LEU A 418 6.59 11.13 -10.40
N LEU A 419 7.53 11.98 -9.96
CA LEU A 419 7.24 13.36 -9.57
C LEU A 419 6.72 14.19 -10.77
N LEU A 420 7.30 14.01 -11.96
CA LEU A 420 6.85 14.67 -13.19
C LEU A 420 5.49 14.15 -13.70
N VAL A 421 5.15 12.87 -13.44
CA VAL A 421 3.82 12.31 -13.69
C VAL A 421 2.78 12.85 -12.71
N ALA A 422 3.15 13.05 -11.44
CA ALA A 422 2.24 13.56 -10.40
C ALA A 422 1.76 15.00 -10.66
N LEU A 423 2.59 15.84 -11.28
CA LEU A 423 2.29 17.25 -11.60
C LEU A 423 1.01 17.46 -12.44
N PRO A 424 0.89 16.90 -13.67
CA PRO A 424 -0.33 17.03 -14.48
C PRO A 424 -1.53 16.30 -13.85
N LEU A 425 -1.31 15.30 -13.00
CA LEU A 425 -2.38 14.61 -12.27
C LEU A 425 -3.04 15.50 -11.21
N GLU A 426 -2.26 16.26 -10.41
CA GLU A 426 -2.81 17.26 -9.46
C GLU A 426 -3.56 18.38 -10.19
N VAL A 427 -3.00 18.90 -11.30
CA VAL A 427 -3.71 19.91 -12.13
C VAL A 427 -4.99 19.31 -12.71
N GLY A 428 -4.99 18.04 -13.11
CA GLY A 428 -6.17 17.28 -13.52
C GLY A 428 -7.22 17.14 -12.42
N LEU A 429 -6.81 16.75 -11.20
CA LEU A 429 -7.64 16.66 -10.01
C LEU A 429 -8.34 18.00 -9.69
N LEU A 430 -7.58 19.09 -9.60
CA LEU A 430 -8.11 20.43 -9.35
C LEU A 430 -9.05 20.90 -10.48
N THR A 431 -8.78 20.49 -11.73
CA THR A 431 -9.65 20.77 -12.88
C THR A 431 -10.97 19.98 -12.80
N VAL A 432 -10.91 18.67 -12.49
CA VAL A 432 -12.10 17.80 -12.35
C VAL A 432 -12.99 18.27 -11.21
N LEU A 433 -12.44 18.68 -10.07
CA LEU A 433 -13.21 19.24 -8.95
C LEU A 433 -13.94 20.54 -9.32
N GLN A 434 -13.37 21.34 -10.22
CA GLN A 434 -14.00 22.55 -10.77
C GLN A 434 -15.07 22.23 -11.82
N THR A 435 -14.79 21.36 -12.82
CA THR A 435 -15.72 21.05 -13.91
C THR A 435 -16.95 20.26 -13.44
N LEU A 436 -16.79 19.38 -12.45
CA LEU A 436 -17.91 18.72 -11.77
C LEU A 436 -18.72 19.68 -10.85
N GLY A 437 -18.24 20.91 -10.65
CA GLY A 437 -18.87 21.89 -9.74
C GLY A 437 -18.83 21.46 -8.27
N TRP A 438 -17.85 20.65 -7.86
CA TRP A 438 -17.75 20.19 -6.46
C TRP A 438 -16.95 21.17 -5.59
N LEU A 439 -15.95 21.84 -6.17
CA LEU A 439 -15.13 22.83 -5.49
C LEU A 439 -14.66 23.90 -6.48
N ARG A 440 -14.97 25.18 -6.21
CA ARG A 440 -14.33 26.30 -6.90
C ARG A 440 -12.99 26.54 -6.23
N VAL A 441 -11.90 26.38 -6.97
CA VAL A 441 -10.52 26.53 -6.49
C VAL A 441 -9.91 27.79 -7.13
N PRO A 442 -9.68 28.88 -6.37
CA PRO A 442 -9.09 30.10 -6.92
C PRO A 442 -7.62 29.91 -7.31
N ILE A 443 -7.16 30.66 -8.33
CA ILE A 443 -5.84 30.48 -8.96
C ILE A 443 -4.70 30.57 -7.94
N VAL A 444 -4.75 31.52 -7.00
CA VAL A 444 -3.73 31.65 -5.94
C VAL A 444 -3.65 30.39 -5.08
N PHE A 445 -4.80 29.84 -4.66
CA PHE A 445 -4.82 28.58 -3.91
C PHE A 445 -4.30 27.42 -4.76
N ALA A 446 -4.67 27.34 -6.05
CA ALA A 446 -4.18 26.27 -6.94
C ALA A 446 -2.65 26.28 -7.08
N MET A 447 -2.04 27.47 -7.19
CA MET A 447 -0.57 27.61 -7.23
C MET A 447 0.10 27.10 -5.95
N PHE A 448 -0.42 27.47 -4.77
CA PHE A 448 0.10 26.96 -3.50
C PHE A 448 -0.18 25.45 -3.31
N SER A 449 -1.35 24.95 -3.72
CA SER A 449 -1.73 23.53 -3.68
C SER A 449 -0.71 22.68 -4.43
N VAL A 450 -0.36 23.07 -5.67
CA VAL A 450 0.65 22.38 -6.47
C VAL A 450 2.04 22.41 -5.82
N ILE A 451 2.44 23.52 -5.18
CA ILE A 451 3.73 23.60 -4.46
C ILE A 451 3.76 22.63 -3.27
N PHE A 452 2.74 22.66 -2.40
CA PHE A 452 2.66 21.75 -1.25
C PHE A 452 2.45 20.28 -1.65
N PHE A 453 1.75 20.03 -2.75
CA PHE A 453 1.64 18.72 -3.38
C PHE A 453 3.00 18.20 -3.85
N CYS A 454 3.79 19.00 -4.59
CA CYS A 454 5.14 18.62 -5.01
C CYS A 454 6.06 18.34 -3.83
N THR A 455 5.95 19.11 -2.74
CA THR A 455 6.65 18.83 -1.48
C THR A 455 6.22 17.48 -0.89
N THR A 456 4.92 17.19 -0.87
CA THR A 456 4.37 15.92 -0.38
C THR A 456 4.84 14.71 -1.22
N VAL A 457 4.81 14.81 -2.55
CA VAL A 457 5.32 13.75 -3.45
C VAL A 457 6.83 13.55 -3.27
N SER A 458 7.59 14.63 -3.12
CA SER A 458 9.04 14.55 -2.87
C SER A 458 9.35 13.86 -1.54
N ILE A 459 8.64 14.21 -0.47
CA ILE A 459 8.77 13.53 0.83
C ILE A 459 8.35 12.06 0.72
N SER A 460 7.23 11.76 0.05
CA SER A 460 6.75 10.39 -0.18
C SER A 460 7.81 9.51 -0.85
N LEU A 461 8.44 9.99 -1.93
CA LEU A 461 9.46 9.24 -2.67
C LEU A 461 10.76 9.09 -1.86
N ILE A 462 11.20 10.14 -1.15
CA ILE A 462 12.40 10.08 -0.30
C ILE A 462 12.18 9.10 0.86
N VAL A 463 11.05 9.18 1.55
CA VAL A 463 10.70 8.28 2.67
C VAL A 463 10.55 6.85 2.19
N GLY A 464 9.88 6.61 1.05
CA GLY A 464 9.80 5.29 0.44
C GLY A 464 11.18 4.68 0.19
N ARG A 465 12.12 5.46 -0.38
CA ARG A 465 13.50 5.01 -0.59
C ARG A 465 14.23 4.69 0.71
N VAL A 466 14.20 5.61 1.68
CA VAL A 466 14.92 5.45 2.95
C VAL A 466 14.36 4.27 3.74
N LEU A 467 13.03 4.13 3.79
CA LEU A 467 12.34 3.07 4.51
C LEU A 467 12.61 1.69 3.90
N THR A 468 12.42 1.51 2.59
CA THR A 468 12.70 0.23 1.91
C THR A 468 14.15 -0.21 2.09
N ASN A 469 15.12 0.70 1.90
CA ASN A 469 16.54 0.38 2.10
C ASN A 469 16.89 0.12 3.57
N TYR A 470 16.23 0.79 4.52
CA TYR A 470 16.44 0.55 5.95
C TYR A 470 15.90 -0.82 6.38
N LEU A 471 14.70 -1.19 5.92
CA LEU A 471 14.06 -2.47 6.20
C LEU A 471 14.88 -3.63 5.60
N TRP A 472 15.33 -3.50 4.34
CA TRP A 472 16.20 -4.48 3.71
C TRP A 472 17.50 -4.70 4.50
N LYS A 473 18.16 -3.61 4.93
CA LYS A 473 19.35 -3.65 5.82
C LYS A 473 19.08 -4.22 7.23
N LYS A 474 17.83 -4.54 7.56
CA LYS A 474 17.41 -5.21 8.80
C LYS A 474 16.87 -6.63 8.56
N ASN A 475 16.98 -7.16 7.35
CA ASN A 475 16.37 -8.41 6.91
C ASN A 475 14.84 -8.44 7.13
N LEU A 476 14.18 -7.31 6.85
CA LEU A 476 12.72 -7.15 6.90
C LEU A 476 12.18 -6.91 5.49
N ASP A 477 11.26 -7.76 5.05
CA ASP A 477 10.64 -7.73 3.72
C ASP A 477 9.89 -6.39 3.45
N PRO A 478 10.34 -5.56 2.50
CA PRO A 478 9.70 -4.28 2.24
C PRO A 478 8.26 -4.40 1.71
N ASP A 479 7.89 -5.50 1.02
CA ASP A 479 6.51 -5.72 0.54
C ASP A 479 5.50 -5.84 1.67
N MET A 480 5.97 -6.24 2.86
CA MET A 480 5.15 -6.38 4.05
C MET A 480 5.33 -5.22 5.04
N TYR A 481 6.53 -4.63 5.13
CA TYR A 481 6.88 -3.63 6.14
C TYR A 481 6.88 -2.18 5.64
N ALA A 482 7.21 -1.91 4.37
CA ALA A 482 7.39 -0.54 3.89
C ALA A 482 6.04 0.15 3.61
N LEU A 483 5.18 -0.47 2.81
CA LEU A 483 3.94 0.16 2.32
C LEU A 483 2.97 0.65 3.42
N PRO A 484 2.69 -0.08 4.51
CA PRO A 484 1.75 0.39 5.53
C PRO A 484 2.26 1.62 6.29
N ILE A 485 3.55 1.62 6.64
CA ILE A 485 4.21 2.72 7.33
C ILE A 485 4.32 3.92 6.39
N HIS A 486 4.69 3.69 5.13
CA HIS A 486 4.82 4.71 4.10
C HIS A 486 3.47 5.41 3.82
N SER A 487 2.40 4.67 3.50
CA SER A 487 1.11 5.29 3.15
C SER A 487 0.56 6.08 4.33
N ALA A 488 0.48 5.50 5.53
CA ALA A 488 -0.07 6.19 6.69
C ALA A 488 0.76 7.41 7.14
N PHE A 489 2.07 7.41 6.88
CA PHE A 489 2.92 8.59 7.06
C PHE A 489 2.63 9.66 5.99
N VAL A 490 2.49 9.28 4.73
CA VAL A 490 2.20 10.20 3.61
C VAL A 490 0.79 10.78 3.71
N ASP A 491 -0.19 10.03 4.22
CA ASP A 491 -1.52 10.54 4.55
C ASP A 491 -1.45 11.65 5.60
N LEU A 492 -0.74 11.41 6.70
CA LEU A 492 -0.56 12.38 7.78
C LEU A 492 0.18 13.64 7.30
N VAL A 493 1.28 13.47 6.55
CA VAL A 493 2.09 14.58 6.03
C VAL A 493 1.34 15.35 4.95
N GLY A 494 0.70 14.68 3.99
CA GLY A 494 -0.04 15.31 2.90
C GLY A 494 -1.22 16.13 3.40
N GLN A 495 -1.99 15.62 4.37
CA GLN A 495 -3.05 16.39 5.00
C GLN A 495 -2.50 17.56 5.82
N SER A 496 -1.39 17.39 6.53
CA SER A 496 -0.75 18.47 7.31
C SER A 496 -0.18 19.58 6.42
N LEU A 497 0.40 19.24 5.26
CA LEU A 497 0.88 20.20 4.27
C LEU A 497 -0.26 20.88 3.50
N LEU A 498 -1.37 20.17 3.26
CA LEU A 498 -2.60 20.77 2.73
C LEU A 498 -3.22 21.77 3.72
N VAL A 499 -3.21 21.46 5.03
CA VAL A 499 -3.60 22.42 6.08
C VAL A 499 -2.70 23.66 6.02
N LEU A 500 -1.39 23.48 5.94
CA LEU A 500 -0.44 24.60 5.83
C LEU A 500 -0.69 25.43 4.56
N CYS A 501 -1.07 24.82 3.44
CA CYS A 501 -1.53 25.51 2.24
C CYS A 501 -2.78 26.38 2.51
N PHE A 502 -3.78 25.85 3.21
CA PHE A 502 -4.98 26.62 3.58
C PHE A 502 -4.65 27.81 4.50
N GLU A 503 -3.83 27.62 5.54
CA GLU A 503 -3.44 28.71 6.45
C GLU A 503 -2.55 29.76 5.75
N VAL A 504 -1.60 29.36 4.90
CA VAL A 504 -0.75 30.30 4.13
C VAL A 504 -1.59 31.13 3.16
N VAL A 505 -2.54 30.54 2.44
CA VAL A 505 -3.42 31.28 1.53
C VAL A 505 -4.37 32.20 2.31
N ALA A 506 -4.81 31.81 3.51
CA ALA A 506 -5.61 32.67 4.40
C ALA A 506 -4.81 33.87 4.93
N LEU A 507 -3.54 33.67 5.32
CA LEU A 507 -2.63 34.74 5.78
C LEU A 507 -2.27 35.76 4.68
N LEU A 508 -2.50 35.43 3.43
CA LEU A 508 -2.32 36.32 2.27
C LEU A 508 -3.61 37.06 1.86
N ASP A 509 -4.68 37.00 2.70
CA ASP A 509 -6.04 37.49 2.40
C ASP A 509 -6.62 36.97 1.06
N ALA A 510 -6.06 35.88 0.55
CA ALA A 510 -6.39 35.35 -0.75
C ALA A 510 -7.66 34.46 -0.69
N PRO A 511 -8.47 34.42 -1.74
CA PRO A 511 -9.72 33.66 -1.73
C PRO A 511 -9.46 32.15 -1.59
N LEU A 512 -9.94 31.57 -0.49
CA LEU A 512 -9.93 30.13 -0.26
C LEU A 512 -10.95 29.37 -1.14
N PRO A 513 -10.76 28.04 -1.34
CA PRO A 513 -11.71 27.17 -2.01
C PRO A 513 -13.12 27.21 -1.42
N LYS A 514 -14.13 27.13 -2.30
CA LYS A 514 -15.55 27.23 -1.93
C LYS A 514 -16.39 26.21 -2.70
N ILE A 515 -17.11 25.36 -1.96
CA ILE A 515 -18.18 24.54 -2.53
C ILE A 515 -19.26 25.50 -3.06
N PRO A 516 -19.69 25.40 -4.34
CA PRO A 516 -20.77 26.24 -4.86
C PRO A 516 -22.12 25.91 -4.17
N LYS A 517 -23.07 26.83 -4.29
CA LYS A 517 -24.46 26.65 -3.81
C LYS A 517 -25.24 25.74 -4.75
#